data_AF-A0A6L7NFA7-F1
#
_entry.id   AF-A0A6L7NFA7-F1
#
_cell.length_a   1.000
_cell.length_b   1.000
_cell.length_c   1.000
_cell.angle_alpha   90.00
_cell.angle_beta   90.00
_cell.angle_gamma   90.00
#
_symmetry.space_group_name_H-M   'P 1'
#
loop_
_entity.id
_entity.type
_entity.pdbx_description
1 polymer ?
#
loop_
_entity_poly.entity_id
_entity_poly.type
_entity_poly.pdbx_seq_one_letter_code
_entity_poly.pdbx_strand_id
1 'polypeptide(L)'
;MKAGRVGLGLLGAALASVFIAACGPADDLSTSGASVVSTPASEKSAGTTAASTAPAPVVETNLDGVSADARSLVDSWLSAVSESGGAWPGYDLGDIPTVLVSVDVGGSVGAVVAFNHPSPSPLGSAILDVEVGGHRVAVVGEPADPERLASMAPFDFFADIGGTETFVLVAQRGEPGREPDTPGFVAMVAHEAFHRHQFDHWVPGATAQDVEGYDFGAENLELVLLENRVLVAAYQARTVGETERLARQFAAVRAARHERDPRVALDEEQERMEGSARWIEHRMGDAIGNTYVSTNHTSELGYLDESIDDPGAVLGNVKSFFGFGRFYSSGATVLALLERLGVAGADVAERLGDGDTPAQLLEQRIAPLGDRDELVAAAWAEHDPDGRLGAAAAVLAELAAGEGETDFGAGDVPAETLGPGFEVGDDQIACLQEHGLDLSADSVTIPEDIAAACFGDPES
;
A
#
# COMPACT_ATOMS: atom_id res chain seq x y z
N MET A 1 -64.51 22.10 -10.44
CA MET A 1 -63.87 21.13 -9.52
C MET A 1 -62.38 21.45 -9.55
N LYS A 2 -61.98 22.45 -8.74
CA LYS A 2 -61.26 22.38 -7.46
C LYS A 2 -59.81 21.85 -7.57
N ALA A 3 -58.90 22.80 -7.41
CA ALA A 3 -57.45 22.69 -7.28
C ALA A 3 -57.01 22.38 -5.84
N GLY A 4 -55.72 22.02 -5.67
CA GLY A 4 -54.92 22.07 -4.44
C GLY A 4 -53.57 21.39 -4.67
N ARG A 5 -52.46 22.12 -4.87
CA ARG A 5 -51.46 22.64 -3.89
C ARG A 5 -50.75 21.55 -3.06
N VAL A 6 -49.46 21.29 -3.35
CA VAL A 6 -48.21 21.80 -2.69
C VAL A 6 -47.85 21.04 -1.41
N GLY A 7 -46.65 20.45 -1.42
CA GLY A 7 -45.89 19.99 -0.26
C GLY A 7 -44.40 19.95 -0.61
N LEU A 8 -43.71 21.06 -0.37
CA LEU A 8 -42.26 21.24 -0.45
C LEU A 8 -41.67 20.72 0.87
N GLY A 9 -40.67 19.85 0.83
CA GLY A 9 -39.93 19.38 2.01
C GLY A 9 -38.43 19.47 1.75
N LEU A 10 -37.81 20.54 2.26
CA LEU A 10 -36.37 20.72 2.36
C LEU A 10 -35.80 19.86 3.50
N LEU A 11 -34.71 19.16 3.24
CA LEU A 11 -33.61 18.80 4.13
C LEU A 11 -32.50 18.34 3.17
N GLY A 12 -31.28 18.86 3.11
CA GLY A 12 -30.48 19.61 4.07
C GLY A 12 -29.04 19.17 3.80
N ALA A 13 -28.49 19.52 2.63
CA ALA A 13 -27.13 19.17 2.27
C ALA A 13 -26.17 20.02 3.10
N ALA A 14 -25.49 19.40 4.06
CA ALA A 14 -24.36 19.99 4.75
C ALA A 14 -23.15 19.89 3.82
N LEU A 15 -22.83 21.01 3.17
CA LEU A 15 -21.55 21.23 2.50
C LEU A 15 -20.47 21.31 3.59
N ALA A 16 -19.69 20.24 3.75
CA ALA A 16 -18.41 20.31 4.44
C ALA A 16 -17.48 21.17 3.58
N SER A 17 -17.24 22.39 4.05
CA SER A 17 -16.31 23.33 3.42
C SER A 17 -14.89 22.93 3.83
N VAL A 18 -14.10 22.44 2.88
CA VAL A 18 -12.66 22.28 3.06
C VAL A 18 -12.06 23.69 3.17
N PHE A 19 -11.55 24.03 4.36
CA PHE A 19 -10.78 25.25 4.58
C PHE A 19 -9.35 25.02 4.11
N ILE A 20 -9.01 25.57 2.95
CA ILE A 20 -7.61 25.75 2.54
C ILE A 20 -7.09 27.00 3.25
N ALA A 21 -6.21 26.80 4.23
CA ALA A 21 -5.48 27.90 4.86
C ALA A 21 -4.44 28.44 3.87
N ALA A 22 -4.75 29.57 3.24
CA ALA A 22 -3.81 30.32 2.42
C ALA A 22 -2.76 31.01 3.31
N CYS A 23 -1.51 30.55 3.26
CA CYS A 23 -0.36 31.32 3.74
C CYS A 23 0.23 32.13 2.58
N GLY A 24 0.30 33.45 2.75
CA GLY A 24 0.87 34.40 1.80
C GLY A 24 2.41 34.36 1.74
N PRO A 25 3.02 35.13 0.82
CA PRO A 25 4.39 34.93 0.38
C PRO A 25 5.41 35.50 1.37
N ALA A 26 6.55 34.82 1.52
CA ALA A 26 7.73 35.37 2.15
C ALA A 26 8.79 35.66 1.07
N ASP A 27 9.27 36.90 1.11
CA ASP A 27 10.19 37.54 0.18
C ASP A 27 11.61 36.96 0.19
N ASP A 28 12.28 37.19 -0.95
CA ASP A 28 13.72 37.15 -1.24
C ASP A 28 14.68 37.31 -0.05
N LEU A 29 15.61 36.37 0.09
CA LEU A 29 16.95 36.65 0.62
C LEU A 29 18.02 35.86 -0.14
N SER A 30 18.62 36.55 -1.11
CA SER A 30 19.96 36.29 -1.62
C SER A 30 21.01 36.49 -0.52
N THR A 31 21.98 35.58 -0.38
CA THR A 31 23.41 35.96 -0.44
C THR A 31 24.36 34.75 -0.48
N SER A 32 25.44 35.01 -1.22
CA SER A 32 26.64 34.22 -1.50
C SER A 32 27.42 33.69 -0.30
N GLY A 33 28.09 32.54 -0.46
CA GLY A 33 29.16 32.08 0.44
C GLY A 33 30.06 31.04 -0.21
N ALA A 34 31.37 31.27 -0.20
CA ALA A 34 32.37 30.59 -1.02
C ALA A 34 32.74 29.16 -0.59
N SER A 35 33.21 28.43 -1.61
CA SER A 35 33.91 27.16 -1.61
C SER A 35 35.09 27.06 -0.64
N VAL A 36 35.20 25.93 0.06
CA VAL A 36 36.48 25.40 0.56
C VAL A 36 36.53 23.89 0.29
N VAL A 37 37.44 23.52 -0.61
CA VAL A 37 37.88 22.16 -0.90
C VAL A 37 38.64 21.60 0.30
N SER A 38 38.30 20.39 0.73
CA SER A 38 39.17 19.56 1.55
C SER A 38 38.83 18.08 1.36
N THR A 39 39.71 17.37 0.64
CA THR A 39 39.79 15.91 0.61
C THR A 39 40.36 15.39 1.93
N PRO A 40 39.90 14.22 2.40
CA PRO A 40 40.84 13.26 2.95
C PRO A 40 40.70 11.83 2.41
N ALA A 41 41.87 11.21 2.45
CA ALA A 41 42.27 9.86 2.11
C ALA A 41 41.29 8.73 2.46
N SER A 42 41.15 7.87 1.45
CA SER A 42 40.92 6.42 1.50
C SER A 42 41.37 5.72 2.79
N GLU A 43 40.41 5.24 3.57
CA GLU A 43 40.58 4.11 4.49
C GLU A 43 39.62 2.97 4.11
N LYS A 44 40.17 1.76 4.10
CA LYS A 44 39.49 0.51 3.79
C LYS A 44 38.37 0.26 4.80
N SER A 45 37.12 0.28 4.35
CA SER A 45 35.97 -0.23 5.11
C SER A 45 36.03 -1.76 5.14
N ALA A 46 36.27 -2.31 6.33
CA ALA A 46 36.08 -3.72 6.64
C ALA A 46 34.60 -3.95 6.97
N GLY A 47 34.04 -5.06 6.50
CA GLY A 47 32.62 -5.36 6.51
C GLY A 47 31.94 -5.18 7.86
N THR A 48 30.89 -4.36 7.86
CA THR A 48 29.90 -4.29 8.92
C THR A 48 29.04 -5.55 8.86
N THR A 49 29.32 -6.52 9.72
CA THR A 49 28.35 -7.56 10.06
C THR A 49 27.22 -6.88 10.83
N ALA A 50 26.02 -6.82 10.24
CA ALA A 50 24.80 -6.45 10.95
C ALA A 50 24.69 -7.36 12.19
N ALA A 51 24.87 -6.78 13.37
CA ALA A 51 24.64 -7.49 14.62
C ALA A 51 23.13 -7.74 14.71
N SER A 52 22.73 -9.01 14.57
CA SER A 52 21.40 -9.46 14.95
C SER A 52 21.25 -9.19 16.45
N THR A 53 20.55 -8.10 16.78
CA THR A 53 20.14 -7.80 18.14
C THR A 53 19.20 -8.92 18.56
N ALA A 54 19.49 -9.58 19.69
CA ALA A 54 18.57 -10.57 20.25
C ALA A 54 17.20 -9.91 20.45
N PRO A 55 16.08 -10.60 20.17
CA PRO A 55 14.75 -10.04 20.35
C PRO A 55 14.62 -9.53 21.79
N ALA A 56 14.05 -8.34 21.93
CA ALA A 56 13.83 -7.72 23.23
C ALA A 56 13.05 -8.72 24.13
N PRO A 57 13.35 -8.78 25.44
CA PRO A 57 12.61 -9.65 26.34
C PRO A 57 11.13 -9.26 26.29
N VAL A 58 10.26 -10.23 26.01
CA VAL A 58 8.80 -10.07 26.11
C VAL A 58 8.50 -9.64 27.53
N VAL A 59 8.12 -8.37 27.71
CA VAL A 59 7.69 -7.85 28.99
C VAL A 59 6.37 -8.55 29.29
N GLU A 60 6.32 -9.41 30.31
CA GLU A 60 5.05 -9.99 30.77
C GLU A 60 4.15 -8.85 31.28
N THR A 61 3.25 -8.40 30.42
CA THR A 61 2.23 -7.42 30.74
C THR A 61 1.09 -8.11 31.46
N ASN A 62 0.83 -7.70 32.70
CA ASN A 62 -0.39 -8.11 33.38
C ASN A 62 -1.59 -7.38 32.74
N LEU A 63 -2.22 -8.04 31.77
CA LEU A 63 -3.47 -7.63 31.12
C LEU A 63 -4.67 -8.42 31.66
N ASP A 64 -4.68 -8.69 32.97
CA ASP A 64 -5.79 -9.37 33.63
C ASP A 64 -7.10 -8.57 33.45
N GLY A 65 -8.16 -9.25 33.00
CA GLY A 65 -9.47 -8.62 32.76
C GLY A 65 -9.65 -7.92 31.40
N VAL A 66 -8.61 -7.88 30.58
CA VAL A 66 -8.68 -7.40 29.18
C VAL A 66 -9.20 -8.51 28.25
N SER A 67 -10.02 -8.15 27.25
CA SER A 67 -10.52 -9.10 26.24
C SER A 67 -9.40 -9.68 25.38
N ALA A 68 -9.65 -10.82 24.73
CA ALA A 68 -8.67 -11.40 23.80
C ALA A 68 -8.32 -10.42 22.66
N ASP A 69 -9.29 -9.68 22.13
CA ASP A 69 -9.06 -8.69 21.07
C ASP A 69 -8.17 -7.55 21.48
N ALA A 70 -8.43 -6.97 22.66
CA ALA A 70 -7.60 -5.89 23.15
C ALA A 70 -6.17 -6.38 23.40
N ARG A 71 -5.97 -7.65 23.80
CA ARG A 71 -4.62 -8.24 23.89
C ARG A 71 -3.97 -8.37 22.52
N SER A 72 -4.67 -8.93 21.52
CA SER A 72 -4.15 -9.04 20.16
C SER A 72 -3.74 -7.68 19.58
N LEU A 73 -4.57 -6.65 19.76
CA LEU A 73 -4.25 -5.28 19.34
C LEU A 73 -3.01 -4.73 20.06
N VAL A 74 -2.89 -4.96 21.37
CA VAL A 74 -1.72 -4.51 22.15
C VAL A 74 -0.45 -5.21 21.68
N ASP A 75 -0.49 -6.54 21.54
CA ASP A 75 0.68 -7.32 21.14
C ASP A 75 1.13 -6.95 19.72
N SER A 76 0.19 -6.79 18.79
CA SER A 76 0.47 -6.37 17.42
C SER A 76 1.04 -4.97 17.32
N TRP A 77 0.48 -4.00 18.04
CA TRP A 77 1.01 -2.63 18.04
C TRP A 77 2.41 -2.57 18.68
N LEU A 78 2.63 -3.26 19.81
CA LEU A 78 3.95 -3.30 20.44
C LEU A 78 5.00 -3.96 19.54
N SER A 79 4.61 -4.99 18.79
CA SER A 79 5.46 -5.60 17.77
C SER A 79 5.75 -4.64 16.61
N ALA A 80 4.78 -3.84 16.17
CA ALA A 80 5.03 -2.83 15.14
C ALA A 80 6.00 -1.76 15.66
N VAL A 81 5.80 -1.25 16.87
CA VAL A 81 6.64 -0.19 17.44
C VAL A 81 8.08 -0.63 17.62
N SER A 82 8.32 -1.84 18.15
CA SER A 82 9.69 -2.33 18.39
C SER A 82 10.52 -2.39 17.12
N GLU A 83 9.88 -2.70 15.99
CA GLU A 83 10.56 -2.81 14.69
C GLU A 83 10.51 -1.51 13.86
N SER A 84 9.56 -0.61 14.13
CA SER A 84 9.46 0.68 13.42
C SER A 84 10.65 1.60 13.74
N GLY A 85 11.20 1.50 14.95
CA GLY A 85 12.35 2.26 15.42
C GLY A 85 13.61 1.95 14.60
N GLY A 86 13.85 2.75 13.56
CA GLY A 86 14.97 2.57 12.64
C GLY A 86 14.60 1.98 11.27
N ALA A 87 13.33 1.68 11.02
CA ALA A 87 12.84 1.33 9.68
C ALA A 87 13.01 2.51 8.71
N TRP A 88 12.80 3.74 9.19
CA TRP A 88 13.03 4.98 8.46
C TRP A 88 13.61 6.10 9.35
N PRO A 89 14.55 6.92 8.84
CA PRO A 89 15.08 8.07 9.58
C PRO A 89 13.98 9.05 10.02
N GLY A 90 13.80 9.21 11.33
CA GLY A 90 12.82 10.15 11.89
C GLY A 90 11.37 9.63 11.93
N TYR A 91 11.15 8.36 11.60
CA TYR A 91 9.88 7.69 11.81
C TYR A 91 9.97 6.76 13.02
N ASP A 92 9.02 6.92 13.95
CA ASP A 92 8.81 6.02 15.08
C ASP A 92 7.30 5.94 15.32
N LEU A 93 6.71 4.74 15.19
CA LEU A 93 5.29 4.54 15.43
C LEU A 93 4.93 4.86 16.90
N GLY A 94 5.89 4.71 17.81
CA GLY A 94 5.77 5.06 19.22
C GLY A 94 5.60 6.56 19.48
N ASP A 95 5.88 7.43 18.50
CA ASP A 95 5.66 8.87 18.62
C ASP A 95 4.28 9.32 18.15
N ILE A 96 3.50 8.42 17.52
CA ILE A 96 2.20 8.72 16.92
C ILE A 96 1.06 8.30 17.87
N PRO A 97 0.20 9.24 18.34
CA PRO A 97 -1.03 8.89 19.03
C PRO A 97 -1.87 7.96 18.15
N THR A 98 -2.09 6.74 18.63
CA THR A 98 -2.73 5.68 17.85
C THR A 98 -3.96 5.15 18.57
N VAL A 99 -5.02 4.83 17.84
CA VAL A 99 -6.18 4.09 18.32
C VAL A 99 -6.44 2.95 17.37
N LEU A 100 -6.43 1.72 17.89
CA LEU A 100 -6.84 0.54 17.13
C LEU A 100 -8.20 0.07 17.61
N VAL A 101 -9.08 -0.25 16.66
CA VAL A 101 -10.45 -0.68 16.90
C VAL A 101 -10.61 -2.08 16.32
N SER A 102 -10.97 -3.08 17.12
CA SER A 102 -11.35 -4.39 16.59
C SER A 102 -12.85 -4.43 16.37
N VAL A 103 -13.27 -4.84 15.17
CA VAL A 103 -14.67 -5.10 14.82
C VAL A 103 -14.86 -6.57 14.46
N ASP A 104 -16.01 -7.13 14.82
CA ASP A 104 -16.42 -8.47 14.38
C ASP A 104 -17.01 -8.46 12.95
N VAL A 105 -17.31 -9.65 12.43
CA VAL A 105 -17.92 -9.82 11.09
C VAL A 105 -19.27 -9.11 10.96
N GLY A 106 -19.95 -8.83 12.07
CA GLY A 106 -21.21 -8.07 12.10
C GLY A 106 -21.01 -6.56 12.24
N GLY A 107 -19.77 -6.06 12.20
CA GLY A 107 -19.42 -4.65 12.36
C GLY A 107 -19.50 -4.15 13.82
N SER A 108 -19.66 -5.04 14.79
CA SER A 108 -19.72 -4.64 16.21
C SER A 108 -18.32 -4.49 16.79
N VAL A 109 -18.09 -3.41 17.54
CA VAL A 109 -16.81 -3.14 18.21
C VAL A 109 -16.54 -4.19 19.29
N GLY A 110 -15.49 -4.99 19.11
CA GLY A 110 -14.98 -5.97 20.07
C GLY A 110 -13.96 -5.39 21.06
N ALA A 111 -13.13 -4.44 20.61
CA ALA A 111 -12.15 -3.76 21.46
C ALA A 111 -11.76 -2.38 20.92
N VAL A 112 -11.38 -1.48 21.81
CA VAL A 112 -10.75 -0.19 21.48
C VAL A 112 -9.52 -0.02 22.38
N VAL A 113 -8.37 0.18 21.75
CA VAL A 113 -7.09 0.37 22.46
C VAL A 113 -6.43 1.65 21.96
N ALA A 114 -6.06 2.53 22.88
CA ALA A 114 -5.32 3.75 22.59
C ALA A 114 -3.86 3.60 23.03
N PHE A 115 -2.94 4.01 22.18
CA PHE A 115 -1.50 3.97 22.39
C PHE A 115 -0.93 5.37 22.30
N ASN A 116 -0.15 5.76 23.33
CA ASN A 116 0.46 7.09 23.47
C ASN A 116 -0.49 8.29 23.34
N HIS A 117 -1.79 8.04 23.41
CA HIS A 117 -2.79 9.09 23.31
C HIS A 117 -2.78 9.94 24.59
N PRO A 118 -2.62 11.28 24.50
CA PRO A 118 -2.44 12.14 25.67
C PRO A 118 -3.69 12.18 26.56
N SER A 119 -4.88 12.08 25.96
CA SER A 119 -6.16 12.10 26.67
C SER A 119 -7.14 11.09 26.06
N PRO A 120 -7.13 9.80 26.47
CA PRO A 120 -8.00 8.77 25.90
C PRO A 120 -9.46 8.85 26.39
N SER A 121 -9.79 9.74 27.34
CA SER A 121 -11.15 9.87 27.89
C SER A 121 -12.28 10.17 26.88
N PRO A 122 -12.06 10.85 25.73
CA PRO A 122 -13.08 10.99 24.69
C PRO A 122 -13.47 9.67 24.03
N LEU A 123 -12.61 8.64 24.10
CA LEU A 123 -12.90 7.33 23.54
C LEU A 123 -13.87 6.54 24.43
N GLY A 124 -13.96 6.86 25.71
CA GLY A 124 -14.80 6.14 26.67
C GLY A 124 -14.11 5.88 28.01
N SER A 125 -14.71 5.00 28.81
CA SER A 125 -14.16 4.62 30.11
C SER A 125 -13.07 3.56 29.95
N ALA A 126 -11.82 3.91 30.30
CA ALA A 126 -10.71 2.97 30.30
C ALA A 126 -10.86 1.95 31.45
N ILE A 127 -10.74 0.67 31.12
CA ILE A 127 -10.63 -0.43 32.10
C ILE A 127 -9.17 -0.74 32.46
N LEU A 128 -8.24 -0.27 31.62
CA LEU A 128 -6.81 -0.33 31.82
C LEU A 128 -6.18 0.96 31.27
N ASP A 129 -5.23 1.55 32.00
CA ASP A 129 -4.37 2.66 31.55
C ASP A 129 -3.00 2.48 32.23
N VAL A 130 -2.04 1.94 31.48
CA VAL A 130 -0.75 1.46 32.00
C VAL A 130 0.39 1.84 31.06
N GLU A 131 1.62 1.74 31.55
CA GLU A 131 2.82 1.87 30.72
C GLU A 131 3.36 0.47 30.38
N VAL A 132 3.59 0.21 29.10
CA VAL A 132 4.13 -1.05 28.57
C VAL A 132 5.30 -0.72 27.65
N GLY A 133 6.50 -1.19 28.00
CA GLY A 133 7.68 -0.96 27.17
C GLY A 133 8.05 0.52 26.99
N GLY A 134 7.60 1.41 27.89
CA GLY A 134 7.76 2.86 27.76
C GLY A 134 6.63 3.56 27.00
N HIS A 135 5.63 2.82 26.53
CA HIS A 135 4.47 3.35 25.81
C HIS A 135 3.24 3.33 26.70
N ARG A 136 2.43 4.39 26.64
CA ARG A 136 1.15 4.42 27.37
C ARG A 136 0.11 3.62 26.60
N VAL A 137 -0.56 2.69 27.24
CA VAL A 137 -1.60 1.83 26.67
C VAL A 137 -2.87 1.98 27.49
N ALA A 138 -3.97 2.40 26.85
CA ALA A 138 -5.28 2.48 27.46
C ALA A 138 -6.28 1.57 26.74
N VAL A 139 -6.85 0.59 27.45
CA VAL A 139 -7.93 -0.26 26.94
C VAL A 139 -9.26 0.31 27.38
N VAL A 140 -10.11 0.62 26.41
CA VAL A 140 -11.44 1.21 26.65
C VAL A 140 -12.46 0.08 26.79
N GLY A 141 -13.09 -0.03 27.96
CA GLY A 141 -14.09 -1.08 28.21
C GLY A 141 -15.50 -0.68 27.80
N GLU A 142 -15.82 0.62 27.85
CA GLU A 142 -17.10 1.16 27.39
C GLU A 142 -16.83 2.33 26.42
N PRO A 143 -16.76 2.07 25.10
CA PRO A 143 -16.55 3.11 24.11
C PRO A 143 -17.68 4.14 24.12
N ALA A 144 -17.36 5.42 24.03
CA ALA A 144 -18.34 6.51 24.04
C ALA A 144 -19.16 6.59 22.75
N ASP A 145 -18.56 6.20 21.62
CA ASP A 145 -19.19 6.22 20.28
C ASP A 145 -18.68 5.04 19.44
N PRO A 146 -19.11 3.81 19.74
CA PRO A 146 -18.63 2.61 19.06
C PRO A 146 -19.03 2.58 17.58
N GLU A 147 -20.20 3.14 17.22
CA GLU A 147 -20.67 3.17 15.83
C GLU A 147 -19.75 4.04 14.97
N ARG A 148 -19.38 5.24 15.46
CA ARG A 148 -18.43 6.10 14.74
C ARG A 148 -17.06 5.46 14.60
N LEU A 149 -16.56 4.80 15.64
CA LEU A 149 -15.25 4.13 15.62
C LEU A 149 -15.24 2.94 14.67
N ALA A 150 -16.32 2.16 14.61
CA ALA A 150 -16.46 1.06 13.66
C ALA A 150 -16.65 1.55 12.21
N SER A 151 -17.27 2.71 12.01
CA SER A 151 -17.52 3.29 10.69
C SER A 151 -16.37 4.15 10.17
N MET A 152 -15.23 4.21 10.86
CA MET A 152 -14.08 4.93 10.34
C MET A 152 -13.63 4.21 9.06
N ALA A 153 -13.68 4.93 7.94
CA ALA A 153 -13.37 4.33 6.65
C ALA A 153 -11.94 3.78 6.70
N PRO A 154 -11.68 2.63 6.05
CA PRO A 154 -10.36 2.01 6.03
C PRO A 154 -9.28 2.88 5.36
N PHE A 155 -9.59 4.10 4.91
CA PHE A 155 -8.66 5.08 4.34
C PHE A 155 -8.71 6.46 5.06
N ASP A 156 -9.61 6.64 6.04
CA ASP A 156 -9.66 7.83 6.90
C ASP A 156 -8.85 7.57 8.17
N PHE A 157 -7.53 7.47 7.99
CA PHE A 157 -6.61 7.05 9.05
C PHE A 157 -6.37 8.07 10.14
N PHE A 158 -6.80 9.32 10.00
CA PHE A 158 -6.55 10.37 10.99
C PHE A 158 -7.84 11.06 11.42
N ALA A 159 -8.07 11.10 12.73
CA ALA A 159 -9.22 11.80 13.30
C ALA A 159 -8.83 12.62 14.52
N ASP A 160 -9.53 13.74 14.72
CA ASP A 160 -9.50 14.46 15.99
C ASP A 160 -10.23 13.65 17.06
N ILE A 161 -9.49 13.22 18.08
CA ILE A 161 -10.01 12.56 19.27
C ILE A 161 -9.61 13.40 20.48
N GLY A 162 -10.53 14.25 20.93
CA GLY A 162 -10.30 15.12 22.08
C GLY A 162 -9.27 16.22 21.86
N GLY A 163 -9.22 16.79 20.67
CA GLY A 163 -8.25 17.82 20.30
C GLY A 163 -6.86 17.29 20.00
N THR A 164 -6.71 15.97 19.85
CA THR A 164 -5.48 15.32 19.39
C THR A 164 -5.78 14.67 18.06
N GLU A 165 -4.98 15.01 17.05
CA GLU A 165 -4.97 14.28 15.79
C GLU A 165 -4.35 12.90 16.03
N THR A 166 -5.12 11.87 15.74
CA THR A 166 -4.83 10.50 16.16
C THR A 166 -4.94 9.59 14.96
N PHE A 167 -3.93 8.74 14.77
CA PHE A 167 -3.98 7.64 13.82
C PHE A 167 -5.02 6.61 14.29
N VAL A 168 -6.00 6.29 13.46
CA VAL A 168 -7.04 5.30 13.76
C VAL A 168 -7.07 4.24 12.69
N LEU A 169 -7.05 2.97 13.11
CA LEU A 169 -7.19 1.85 12.21
C LEU A 169 -8.16 0.81 12.76
N VAL A 170 -9.03 0.31 11.88
CA VAL A 170 -10.02 -0.72 12.19
C VAL A 170 -9.48 -2.09 11.77
N ALA A 171 -9.35 -2.99 12.73
CA ALA A 171 -9.03 -4.40 12.55
C ALA A 171 -10.32 -5.21 12.40
N GLN A 172 -10.54 -5.79 11.22
CA GLN A 172 -11.74 -6.56 10.92
C GLN A 172 -11.48 -8.05 11.10
N ARG A 173 -12.22 -8.68 12.03
CA ARG A 173 -12.12 -10.12 12.25
C ARG A 173 -12.74 -10.90 11.11
N GLY A 174 -12.10 -12.02 10.75
CA GLY A 174 -12.56 -12.86 9.65
C GLY A 174 -12.23 -12.29 8.27
N GLU A 175 -11.54 -11.15 8.20
CA GLU A 175 -11.01 -10.60 6.95
C GLU A 175 -9.50 -10.87 6.89
N PRO A 176 -9.05 -11.78 6.01
CA PRO A 176 -7.63 -12.09 5.87
C PRO A 176 -6.78 -10.82 5.68
N GLY A 177 -5.71 -10.69 6.46
CA GLY A 177 -4.82 -9.53 6.42
C GLY A 177 -5.25 -8.33 7.29
N ARG A 178 -6.50 -8.28 7.76
CA ARG A 178 -6.99 -7.25 8.70
C ARG A 178 -7.24 -7.76 10.11
N GLU A 179 -7.00 -9.04 10.36
CA GLU A 179 -7.16 -9.64 11.67
C GLU A 179 -6.08 -9.13 12.63
N PRO A 180 -6.46 -8.69 13.85
CA PRO A 180 -5.59 -7.94 14.74
C PRO A 180 -4.38 -8.73 15.26
N ASP A 181 -4.40 -10.06 15.22
CA ASP A 181 -3.30 -10.95 15.64
C ASP A 181 -2.46 -11.47 14.46
N THR A 182 -2.73 -10.98 13.25
CA THR A 182 -1.96 -11.37 12.08
C THR A 182 -0.76 -10.46 11.87
N PRO A 183 0.39 -11.03 11.45
CA PRO A 183 1.52 -10.24 11.01
C PRO A 183 1.20 -9.28 9.85
N GLY A 184 0.18 -9.58 9.03
CA GLY A 184 -0.32 -8.68 7.98
C GLY A 184 -0.90 -7.38 8.56
N PHE A 185 -1.70 -7.48 9.61
CA PHE A 185 -2.26 -6.31 10.29
C PHE A 185 -1.16 -5.45 10.95
N VAL A 186 -0.15 -6.06 11.57
CA VAL A 186 1.02 -5.35 12.12
C VAL A 186 1.71 -4.51 11.04
N ALA A 187 1.90 -5.11 9.87
CA ALA A 187 2.56 -4.46 8.75
C ALA A 187 1.70 -3.32 8.16
N MET A 188 0.37 -3.54 8.03
CA MET A 188 -0.59 -2.52 7.61
C MET A 188 -0.61 -1.33 8.59
N VAL A 189 -0.62 -1.55 9.90
CA VAL A 189 -0.53 -0.46 10.90
C VAL A 189 0.69 0.42 10.64
N ALA A 190 1.83 -0.20 10.34
CA ALA A 190 3.05 0.54 10.07
C ALA A 190 3.05 1.26 8.73
N HIS A 191 2.46 0.66 7.68
CA HIS A 191 2.25 1.29 6.37
C HIS A 191 1.40 2.54 6.53
N GLU A 192 0.22 2.42 7.11
CA GLU A 192 -0.75 3.51 7.17
C GLU A 192 -0.30 4.63 8.13
N ALA A 193 0.34 4.27 9.24
CA ALA A 193 0.94 5.26 10.13
C ALA A 193 2.14 5.99 9.49
N PHE A 194 2.85 5.36 8.54
CA PHE A 194 3.96 6.02 7.84
C PHE A 194 3.48 7.17 6.95
N HIS A 195 2.27 7.09 6.38
CA HIS A 195 1.68 8.22 5.68
C HIS A 195 1.58 9.48 6.55
N ARG A 196 1.43 9.33 7.88
CA ARG A 196 1.51 10.49 8.80
C ARG A 196 2.85 11.21 8.69
N HIS A 197 3.93 10.44 8.76
CA HIS A 197 5.28 10.96 8.70
C HIS A 197 5.51 11.68 7.36
N GLN A 198 5.02 11.09 6.26
CA GLN A 198 5.10 11.73 4.95
C GLN A 198 4.32 13.06 4.92
N PHE A 199 3.08 13.10 5.42
CA PHE A 199 2.29 14.34 5.43
C PHE A 199 2.88 15.44 6.31
N ASP A 200 3.53 15.10 7.41
CA ASP A 200 4.15 16.07 8.33
C ASP A 200 5.50 16.60 7.83
N HIS A 201 6.26 15.78 7.10
CA HIS A 201 7.68 16.06 6.84
C HIS A 201 8.05 16.19 5.36
N TRP A 202 7.22 15.72 4.43
CA TRP A 202 7.57 15.72 3.02
C TRP A 202 6.97 16.93 2.32
N VAL A 203 7.65 17.39 1.27
CA VAL A 203 7.09 18.38 0.34
C VAL A 203 5.83 17.77 -0.28
N PRO A 204 4.69 18.49 -0.26
CA PRO A 204 3.47 18.02 -0.91
C PRO A 204 3.71 17.81 -2.40
N GLY A 205 3.46 16.61 -2.88
CA GLY A 205 3.46 16.28 -4.31
C GLY A 205 2.04 16.09 -4.85
N ALA A 206 1.95 15.52 -6.05
CA ALA A 206 0.67 15.17 -6.65
C ALA A 206 0.08 13.92 -5.96
N THR A 207 -0.64 14.13 -4.85
CA THR A 207 -1.25 13.03 -4.08
C THR A 207 -2.51 12.47 -4.72
N ALA A 208 -3.08 13.16 -5.71
CA ALA A 208 -4.28 12.70 -6.39
C ALA A 208 -3.95 11.50 -7.28
N GLN A 209 -4.53 10.35 -6.94
CA GLN A 209 -4.65 9.21 -7.84
C GLN A 209 -5.50 9.65 -9.03
N ASP A 210 -5.05 9.34 -10.26
CA ASP A 210 -5.77 9.65 -11.50
C ASP A 210 -5.91 8.39 -12.33
N VAL A 211 -6.63 7.40 -11.79
CA VAL A 211 -6.86 6.13 -12.48
C VAL A 211 -7.60 6.35 -13.79
N GLU A 212 -8.65 7.19 -13.79
CA GLU A 212 -9.43 7.45 -15.00
C GLU A 212 -8.64 8.24 -16.06
N GLY A 213 -7.65 9.04 -15.63
CA GLY A 213 -6.72 9.73 -16.53
C GLY A 213 -5.50 8.90 -16.93
N TYR A 214 -5.37 7.64 -16.49
CA TYR A 214 -4.24 6.78 -16.85
C TYR A 214 -4.33 6.27 -18.31
N ASP A 215 -3.18 6.11 -18.98
CA ASP A 215 -3.15 5.59 -20.36
C ASP A 215 -3.21 4.06 -20.37
N PHE A 216 -4.41 3.50 -20.52
CA PHE A 216 -4.58 2.06 -20.74
C PHE A 216 -4.43 1.64 -22.20
N GLY A 217 -3.90 2.51 -23.07
CA GLY A 217 -3.55 2.14 -24.43
C GLY A 217 -2.49 1.04 -24.48
N ALA A 218 -2.62 0.12 -25.44
CA ALA A 218 -1.72 -1.02 -25.59
C ALA A 218 -0.24 -0.61 -25.70
N GLU A 219 0.07 0.52 -26.35
CA GLU A 219 1.45 1.02 -26.47
C GLU A 219 2.05 1.42 -25.10
N ASN A 220 1.25 2.02 -24.21
CA ASN A 220 1.71 2.36 -22.86
C ASN A 220 1.82 1.09 -21.99
N LEU A 221 0.79 0.24 -22.01
CA LEU A 221 0.79 -1.00 -21.24
C LEU A 221 1.94 -1.92 -21.65
N GLU A 222 2.28 -2.00 -22.93
CA GLU A 222 3.44 -2.77 -23.41
C GLU A 222 4.76 -2.31 -22.76
N LEU A 223 4.96 -0.99 -22.62
CA LEU A 223 6.13 -0.44 -21.91
C LEU A 223 6.07 -0.70 -20.41
N VAL A 224 4.89 -0.60 -19.80
CA VAL A 224 4.70 -0.92 -18.37
C VAL A 224 5.08 -2.38 -18.09
N LEU A 225 4.62 -3.33 -18.91
CA LEU A 225 4.95 -4.74 -18.75
C LEU A 225 6.46 -4.98 -18.94
N LEU A 226 7.09 -4.29 -19.89
CA LEU A 226 8.54 -4.38 -20.06
C LEU A 226 9.29 -3.83 -18.83
N GLU A 227 8.87 -2.68 -18.30
CA GLU A 227 9.44 -2.12 -17.07
C GLU A 227 9.34 -3.11 -15.90
N ASN A 228 8.16 -3.71 -15.71
CA ASN A 228 7.93 -4.71 -14.67
C ASN A 228 8.90 -5.90 -14.81
N ARG A 229 9.03 -6.49 -16.01
CA ARG A 229 9.98 -7.61 -16.22
C ARG A 229 11.41 -7.25 -15.92
N VAL A 230 11.85 -6.07 -16.39
CA VAL A 230 13.23 -5.62 -16.15
C VAL A 230 13.46 -5.34 -14.66
N LEU A 231 12.46 -4.76 -13.97
CA LEU A 231 12.52 -4.46 -12.55
C LEU A 231 12.59 -5.74 -11.70
N VAL A 232 11.73 -6.73 -12.01
CA VAL A 232 11.75 -8.05 -11.37
C VAL A 232 13.10 -8.73 -11.60
N ALA A 233 13.61 -8.72 -12.84
CA ALA A 233 14.92 -9.28 -13.16
C ALA A 233 16.05 -8.57 -12.39
N ALA A 234 16.02 -7.23 -12.30
CA ALA A 234 17.00 -6.45 -11.55
C ALA A 234 16.98 -6.83 -10.06
N TYR A 235 15.79 -7.04 -9.49
CA TYR A 235 15.64 -7.44 -8.09
C TYR A 235 16.08 -8.89 -7.83
N GLN A 236 15.91 -9.79 -8.81
CA GLN A 236 16.33 -11.19 -8.70
C GLN A 236 17.82 -11.41 -9.06
N ALA A 237 18.47 -10.41 -9.65
CA ALA A 237 19.87 -10.45 -10.03
C ALA A 237 20.77 -10.80 -8.84
N ARG A 238 21.72 -11.71 -9.07
CA ARG A 238 22.55 -12.27 -7.98
C ARG A 238 23.81 -11.47 -7.70
N THR A 239 24.15 -10.55 -8.60
CA THR A 239 25.37 -9.75 -8.51
C THR A 239 25.04 -8.28 -8.64
N VAL A 240 25.84 -7.43 -7.98
CA VAL A 240 25.71 -5.97 -8.09
C VAL A 240 25.86 -5.53 -9.54
N GLY A 241 26.80 -6.11 -10.31
CA GLY A 241 26.99 -5.73 -11.71
C GLY A 241 25.81 -6.07 -12.61
N GLU A 242 25.14 -7.20 -12.38
CA GLU A 242 23.90 -7.56 -13.08
C GLU A 242 22.73 -6.68 -12.66
N THR A 243 22.63 -6.39 -11.36
CA THR A 243 21.64 -5.44 -10.80
C THR A 243 21.79 -4.07 -11.46
N GLU A 244 23.02 -3.52 -11.53
CA GLU A 244 23.30 -2.22 -12.15
C GLU A 244 22.97 -2.21 -13.66
N ARG A 245 23.28 -3.31 -14.38
CA ARG A 245 22.96 -3.42 -15.80
C ARG A 245 21.46 -3.42 -16.06
N LEU A 246 20.70 -4.20 -15.30
CA LEU A 246 19.25 -4.29 -15.43
C LEU A 246 18.56 -3.01 -14.94
N ALA A 247 19.04 -2.39 -13.87
CA ALA A 247 18.57 -1.08 -13.42
C ALA A 247 18.73 0.01 -14.51
N ARG A 248 19.81 -0.04 -15.31
CA ARG A 248 20.00 0.88 -16.45
C ARG A 248 18.98 0.63 -17.55
N GLN A 249 18.65 -0.62 -17.84
CA GLN A 249 17.57 -0.96 -18.77
C GLN A 249 16.23 -0.44 -18.24
N PHE A 250 15.91 -0.67 -16.96
CA PHE A 250 14.68 -0.19 -16.33
C PHE A 250 14.56 1.33 -16.44
N ALA A 251 15.58 2.09 -16.03
CA ALA A 251 15.58 3.55 -16.13
C ALA A 251 15.46 4.04 -17.58
N ALA A 252 16.08 3.35 -18.54
CA ALA A 252 15.96 3.68 -19.96
C ALA A 252 14.53 3.46 -20.50
N VAL A 253 13.87 2.36 -20.11
CA VAL A 253 12.47 2.09 -20.49
C VAL A 253 11.53 3.11 -19.84
N ARG A 254 11.70 3.40 -18.54
CA ARG A 254 10.93 4.44 -17.82
C ARG A 254 11.07 5.80 -18.47
N ALA A 255 12.29 6.21 -18.82
CA ALA A 255 12.53 7.47 -19.52
C ALA A 255 11.86 7.50 -20.91
N ALA A 256 11.90 6.39 -21.66
CA ALA A 256 11.21 6.29 -22.94
C ALA A 256 9.67 6.35 -22.79
N ARG A 257 9.12 5.82 -21.68
CA ARG A 257 7.70 5.95 -21.35
C ARG A 257 7.35 7.40 -20.99
N HIS A 258 8.16 8.07 -20.17
CA HIS A 258 7.97 9.46 -19.78
C HIS A 258 7.98 10.43 -20.99
N GLU A 259 8.83 10.17 -21.99
CA GLU A 259 8.85 10.96 -23.24
C GLU A 259 7.59 10.80 -24.08
N ARG A 260 6.90 9.65 -23.97
CA ARG A 260 5.64 9.38 -24.66
C ARG A 260 4.44 9.92 -23.89
N ASP A 261 4.42 9.71 -22.59
CA ASP A 261 3.36 10.15 -21.70
C ASP A 261 3.94 10.83 -20.44
N PRO A 262 3.85 12.17 -20.35
CA PRO A 262 4.28 12.89 -19.15
C PRO A 262 3.50 12.51 -17.87
N ARG A 263 2.34 11.87 -17.98
CA ARG A 263 1.57 11.38 -16.82
C ARG A 263 2.28 10.28 -16.04
N VAL A 264 3.35 9.69 -16.58
CA VAL A 264 4.25 8.80 -15.83
C VAL A 264 4.80 9.45 -14.55
N ALA A 265 4.83 10.79 -14.48
CA ALA A 265 5.15 11.49 -13.23
C ALA A 265 4.19 11.16 -12.07
N LEU A 266 2.93 10.77 -12.37
CA LEU A 266 1.97 10.30 -11.35
C LEU A 266 2.41 8.95 -10.79
N ASP A 267 2.84 8.01 -11.64
CA ASP A 267 3.39 6.72 -11.19
C ASP A 267 4.56 6.94 -10.23
N GLU A 268 5.49 7.83 -10.59
CA GLU A 268 6.67 8.10 -9.77
C GLU A 268 6.33 8.74 -8.43
N GLU A 269 5.29 9.58 -8.39
CA GLU A 269 4.80 10.19 -7.16
C GLU A 269 4.04 9.19 -6.27
N GLN A 270 3.25 8.30 -6.87
CA GLN A 270 2.59 7.22 -6.14
C GLN A 270 3.61 6.18 -5.64
N GLU A 271 4.65 5.86 -6.44
CA GLU A 271 5.79 5.06 -6.01
C GLU A 271 6.54 5.73 -4.83
N ARG A 272 6.63 7.07 -4.83
CA ARG A 272 7.20 7.84 -3.71
C ARG A 272 6.35 7.68 -2.45
N MET A 273 5.04 7.86 -2.53
CA MET A 273 4.14 7.82 -1.36
C MET A 273 3.83 6.38 -0.92
N GLU A 274 3.15 5.60 -1.77
CA GLU A 274 2.69 4.24 -1.48
C GLU A 274 3.82 3.23 -1.53
N GLY A 275 4.74 3.38 -2.47
CA GLY A 275 5.87 2.45 -2.59
C GLY A 275 6.87 2.55 -1.44
N SER A 276 7.07 3.73 -0.85
CA SER A 276 7.91 3.85 0.35
C SER A 276 7.21 3.36 1.61
N ALA A 277 5.90 3.57 1.76
CA ALA A 277 5.11 2.96 2.83
C ALA A 277 5.11 1.42 2.72
N ARG A 278 4.95 0.88 1.50
CA ARG A 278 5.06 -0.57 1.24
C ARG A 278 6.45 -1.11 1.53
N TRP A 279 7.50 -0.31 1.29
CA TRP A 279 8.85 -0.71 1.66
C TRP A 279 9.06 -0.78 3.18
N ILE A 280 8.44 0.12 3.96
CA ILE A 280 8.40 0.02 5.43
C ILE A 280 7.68 -1.25 5.86
N GLU A 281 6.54 -1.53 5.23
CA GLU A 281 5.78 -2.76 5.48
C GLU A 281 6.66 -4.01 5.29
N HIS A 282 7.38 -4.10 4.17
CA HIS A 282 8.29 -5.21 3.90
C HIS A 282 9.39 -5.34 4.95
N ARG A 283 10.06 -4.23 5.30
CA ARG A 283 11.13 -4.24 6.31
C ARG A 283 10.65 -4.70 7.67
N MET A 284 9.49 -4.23 8.10
CA MET A 284 8.93 -4.59 9.38
C MET A 284 8.42 -6.03 9.38
N GLY A 285 7.80 -6.48 8.28
CA GLY A 285 7.41 -7.86 8.07
C GLY A 285 8.58 -8.83 8.21
N ASP A 286 9.71 -8.53 7.55
CA ASP A 286 10.92 -9.34 7.68
C ASP A 286 11.44 -9.38 9.13
N ALA A 287 11.41 -8.24 9.84
CA ALA A 287 11.91 -8.12 11.20
C ALA A 287 11.07 -8.92 12.22
N ILE A 288 9.74 -8.92 12.09
CA ILE A 288 8.83 -9.70 12.94
C ILE A 288 8.75 -11.19 12.55
N GLY A 289 9.55 -11.63 11.56
CA GLY A 289 9.54 -13.01 11.06
C GLY A 289 8.24 -13.36 10.32
N ASN A 290 7.59 -12.35 9.73
CA ASN A 290 6.38 -12.53 8.96
C ASN A 290 6.70 -13.22 7.63
N THR A 291 6.50 -14.53 7.60
CA THR A 291 6.59 -15.28 6.35
C THR A 291 5.57 -14.79 5.34
N TYR A 292 4.40 -14.32 5.75
CA TYR A 292 3.38 -13.78 4.84
C TYR A 292 3.89 -12.55 4.11
N VAL A 293 4.45 -11.53 4.77
CA VAL A 293 4.99 -10.32 4.10
C VAL A 293 6.25 -10.60 3.29
N SER A 294 7.13 -11.50 3.75
CA SER A 294 8.30 -11.91 2.96
C SER A 294 7.93 -12.77 1.74
N THR A 295 6.90 -13.62 1.86
CA THR A 295 6.26 -14.24 0.69
C THR A 295 5.47 -13.24 -0.12
N ASN A 296 4.93 -12.18 0.50
CA ASN A 296 4.13 -11.16 -0.16
C ASN A 296 4.99 -10.31 -1.08
N HIS A 297 6.23 -9.97 -0.68
CA HIS A 297 7.16 -9.33 -1.60
C HIS A 297 7.46 -10.21 -2.83
N THR A 298 7.53 -11.53 -2.62
CA THR A 298 7.72 -12.50 -3.71
C THR A 298 6.46 -12.65 -4.56
N SER A 299 5.26 -12.60 -3.97
CA SER A 299 4.00 -12.61 -4.70
C SER A 299 3.66 -11.25 -5.31
N GLU A 300 4.18 -10.14 -4.82
CA GLU A 300 4.06 -8.79 -5.40
C GLU A 300 4.93 -8.65 -6.64
N LEU A 301 6.17 -9.14 -6.58
CA LEU A 301 6.98 -9.40 -7.77
C LEU A 301 6.28 -10.42 -8.69
N GLY A 302 5.61 -11.40 -8.08
CA GLY A 302 4.69 -12.32 -8.73
C GLY A 302 3.59 -11.59 -9.48
N TYR A 303 2.87 -10.64 -8.88
CA TYR A 303 1.80 -9.87 -9.50
C TYR A 303 2.32 -9.00 -10.65
N LEU A 304 3.53 -8.44 -10.51
CA LEU A 304 4.20 -7.72 -11.60
C LEU A 304 4.53 -8.62 -12.80
N ASP A 305 4.79 -9.92 -12.57
CA ASP A 305 5.17 -10.92 -13.59
C ASP A 305 3.96 -11.73 -14.12
N GLU A 306 2.98 -12.02 -13.27
CA GLU A 306 1.79 -12.83 -13.51
C GLU A 306 0.79 -12.09 -14.41
N SER A 307 0.65 -10.77 -14.22
CA SER A 307 -0.11 -9.92 -15.16
C SER A 307 0.39 -9.98 -16.61
N ILE A 308 1.59 -10.53 -16.81
CA ILE A 308 2.22 -10.69 -18.11
C ILE A 308 1.98 -12.07 -18.71
N ASP A 309 2.10 -13.12 -17.88
CA ASP A 309 1.96 -14.50 -18.32
C ASP A 309 0.50 -14.96 -18.39
N ASP A 310 -0.36 -14.39 -17.54
CA ASP A 310 -1.81 -14.55 -17.57
C ASP A 310 -2.53 -13.20 -17.38
N PRO A 311 -2.75 -12.44 -18.48
CA PRO A 311 -3.59 -11.24 -18.45
C PRO A 311 -5.01 -11.48 -17.93
N GLY A 312 -5.48 -12.75 -17.92
CA GLY A 312 -6.74 -13.17 -17.33
C GLY A 312 -6.76 -13.02 -15.80
N ALA A 313 -5.60 -13.13 -15.14
CA ALA A 313 -5.49 -13.02 -13.68
C ALA A 313 -5.87 -11.63 -13.15
N VAL A 314 -5.89 -10.60 -14.01
CA VAL A 314 -6.30 -9.23 -13.68
C VAL A 314 -7.68 -8.84 -14.25
N LEU A 315 -8.46 -9.83 -14.71
CA LEU A 315 -9.81 -9.59 -15.25
C LEU A 315 -10.70 -8.82 -14.25
N GLY A 316 -11.25 -7.70 -14.72
CA GLY A 316 -12.12 -6.83 -13.92
C GLY A 316 -11.37 -5.92 -12.93
N ASN A 317 -10.03 -5.91 -12.97
CA ASN A 317 -9.19 -5.11 -12.10
C ASN A 317 -7.98 -4.48 -12.84
N VAL A 318 -8.02 -4.39 -14.18
CA VAL A 318 -6.90 -3.86 -14.97
C VAL A 318 -6.67 -2.39 -14.64
N LYS A 319 -7.74 -1.57 -14.61
CA LYS A 319 -7.63 -0.15 -14.28
C LYS A 319 -7.05 0.07 -12.89
N SER A 320 -7.56 -0.68 -11.91
CA SER A 320 -7.12 -0.50 -10.53
C SER A 320 -5.71 -1.04 -10.30
N PHE A 321 -5.33 -2.14 -10.94
CA PHE A 321 -3.96 -2.65 -10.89
C PHE A 321 -2.97 -1.66 -11.52
N PHE A 322 -3.16 -1.27 -12.78
CA PHE A 322 -2.17 -0.46 -13.50
C PHE A 322 -2.20 1.03 -13.14
N GLY A 323 -3.38 1.55 -12.77
CA GLY A 323 -3.57 2.95 -12.37
C GLY A 323 -3.38 3.20 -10.88
N PHE A 324 -3.17 2.16 -10.05
CA PHE A 324 -2.95 2.32 -8.61
C PHE A 324 -2.07 1.21 -8.00
N GLY A 325 -2.52 -0.05 -8.01
CA GLY A 325 -1.90 -1.14 -7.25
C GLY A 325 -0.42 -1.38 -7.57
N ARG A 326 -0.02 -1.26 -8.83
CA ARG A 326 1.37 -1.47 -9.30
C ARG A 326 2.40 -0.59 -8.57
N PHE A 327 2.01 0.60 -8.14
CA PHE A 327 2.92 1.60 -7.59
C PHE A 327 3.48 1.19 -6.22
N TYR A 328 2.71 0.42 -5.44
CA TYR A 328 3.16 -0.17 -4.18
C TYR A 328 4.39 -1.05 -4.40
N SER A 329 4.24 -2.06 -5.28
CA SER A 329 5.29 -3.04 -5.50
C SER A 329 6.48 -2.42 -6.23
N SER A 330 6.23 -1.66 -7.30
CA SER A 330 7.32 -1.07 -8.09
C SER A 330 8.15 -0.06 -7.28
N GLY A 331 7.52 0.83 -6.51
CA GLY A 331 8.24 1.78 -5.66
C GLY A 331 9.05 1.09 -4.56
N ALA A 332 8.45 0.09 -3.89
CA ALA A 332 9.16 -0.68 -2.86
C ALA A 332 10.35 -1.47 -3.43
N THR A 333 10.18 -2.09 -4.61
CA THR A 333 11.26 -2.80 -5.29
C THR A 333 12.39 -1.85 -5.71
N VAL A 334 12.08 -0.64 -6.21
CA VAL A 334 13.11 0.35 -6.55
C VAL A 334 13.90 0.80 -5.32
N LEU A 335 13.24 1.01 -4.17
CA LEU A 335 13.93 1.30 -2.91
C LEU A 335 14.83 0.14 -2.49
N ALA A 336 14.36 -1.10 -2.56
CA ALA A 336 15.19 -2.27 -2.25
C ALA A 336 16.41 -2.40 -3.19
N LEU A 337 16.27 -2.02 -4.47
CA LEU A 337 17.38 -1.95 -5.41
C LEU A 337 18.40 -0.88 -5.03
N LEU A 338 17.94 0.33 -4.67
CA LEU A 338 18.82 1.40 -4.20
C LEU A 338 19.70 0.92 -3.04
N GLU A 339 19.12 0.22 -2.07
CA GLU A 339 19.87 -0.31 -0.93
C GLU A 339 20.90 -1.35 -1.33
N ARG A 340 20.55 -2.27 -2.23
CA ARG A 340 21.48 -3.27 -2.78
C ARG A 340 22.63 -2.61 -3.54
N LEU A 341 22.38 -1.46 -4.14
CA LEU A 341 23.38 -0.63 -4.82
C LEU A 341 24.16 0.30 -3.88
N GLY A 342 23.92 0.19 -2.56
CA GLY A 342 24.61 0.95 -1.52
C GLY A 342 24.07 2.37 -1.33
N VAL A 343 22.85 2.65 -1.79
CA VAL A 343 22.16 3.93 -1.61
C VAL A 343 21.01 3.71 -0.64
N ALA A 344 21.21 4.05 0.63
CA ALA A 344 20.24 3.81 1.69
C ALA A 344 20.38 4.85 2.81
N GLY A 345 19.38 4.90 3.69
CA GLY A 345 19.43 5.65 4.94
C GLY A 345 19.01 7.12 4.78
N ALA A 346 19.60 7.99 5.61
CA ALA A 346 19.18 9.38 5.78
C ALA A 346 19.15 10.18 4.47
N ASP A 347 20.11 9.99 3.57
CA ASP A 347 20.15 10.70 2.28
C ASP A 347 18.95 10.33 1.39
N VAL A 348 18.61 9.04 1.28
CA VAL A 348 17.44 8.61 0.52
C VAL A 348 16.16 9.17 1.15
N ALA A 349 16.05 9.11 2.47
CA ALA A 349 14.88 9.58 3.19
C ALA A 349 14.67 11.09 3.04
N GLU A 350 15.74 11.88 3.18
CA GLU A 350 15.74 13.34 2.99
C GLU A 350 15.30 13.69 1.57
N ARG A 351 15.89 13.02 0.57
CA ARG A 351 15.60 13.30 -0.84
C ARG A 351 14.19 12.95 -1.27
N LEU A 352 13.65 11.81 -0.81
CA LEU A 352 12.24 11.48 -1.03
C LEU A 352 11.32 12.49 -0.33
N GLY A 353 11.72 12.97 0.86
CA GLY A 353 11.05 14.07 1.55
C GLY A 353 11.06 15.39 0.76
N ASP A 354 12.16 15.68 0.07
CA ASP A 354 12.31 16.86 -0.79
C ASP A 354 11.60 16.75 -2.15
N GLY A 355 11.00 15.59 -2.44
CA GLY A 355 10.18 15.35 -3.63
C GLY A 355 10.87 14.62 -4.77
N ASP A 356 12.11 14.13 -4.57
CA ASP A 356 12.65 13.15 -5.51
C ASP A 356 11.83 11.85 -5.44
N THR A 357 11.76 11.13 -6.54
CA THR A 357 11.04 9.84 -6.62
C THR A 357 12.02 8.67 -6.57
N PRO A 358 11.59 7.46 -6.16
CA PRO A 358 12.48 6.29 -6.16
C PRO A 358 13.15 6.05 -7.52
N ALA A 359 12.40 6.21 -8.61
CA ALA A 359 12.91 6.06 -9.97
C ALA A 359 14.01 7.08 -10.30
N GLN A 360 13.82 8.36 -9.92
CA GLN A 360 14.81 9.41 -10.12
C GLN A 360 16.10 9.16 -9.32
N LEU A 361 15.96 8.73 -8.05
CA LEU A 361 17.10 8.35 -7.22
C LEU A 361 17.88 7.18 -7.86
N LEU A 362 17.18 6.18 -8.38
CA LEU A 362 17.79 5.05 -9.06
C LEU A 362 18.54 5.49 -10.31
N GLU A 363 17.92 6.30 -11.18
CA GLU A 363 18.54 6.83 -12.39
C GLU A 363 19.84 7.59 -12.07
N GLN A 364 19.80 8.45 -11.05
CA GLN A 364 20.97 9.22 -10.64
C GLN A 364 22.11 8.35 -10.10
N ARG A 365 21.78 7.27 -9.39
CA ARG A 365 22.78 6.30 -8.89
C ARG A 365 23.46 5.54 -10.02
N ILE A 366 22.75 5.22 -11.09
CA ILE A 366 23.27 4.42 -12.20
C ILE A 366 23.77 5.27 -13.38
N ALA A 367 23.60 6.59 -13.32
CA ALA A 367 24.09 7.52 -14.33
C ALA A 367 25.63 7.48 -14.50
N PRO A 368 26.15 7.79 -15.71
CA PRO A 368 25.39 8.05 -16.94
C PRO A 368 24.82 6.76 -17.52
N LEU A 369 23.59 6.78 -18.05
CA LEU A 369 22.93 5.57 -18.57
C LEU A 369 23.68 4.94 -19.76
N GLY A 370 24.21 5.76 -20.66
CA GLY A 370 24.73 5.32 -21.95
C GLY A 370 23.81 5.78 -23.08
N ASP A 371 23.79 5.04 -24.20
CA ASP A 371 22.79 5.25 -25.25
C ASP A 371 21.45 4.63 -24.81
N ARG A 372 20.42 5.47 -24.65
CA ARG A 372 19.11 5.05 -24.15
C ARG A 372 18.41 4.11 -25.13
N ASP A 373 18.53 4.35 -26.43
CA ASP A 373 17.86 3.53 -27.44
C ASP A 373 18.50 2.13 -27.49
N GLU A 374 19.82 2.04 -27.31
CA GLU A 374 20.51 0.75 -27.18
C GLU A 374 20.07 -0.01 -25.92
N LEU A 375 19.86 0.69 -24.80
CA LEU A 375 19.38 0.06 -23.55
C LEU A 375 17.93 -0.43 -23.66
N VAL A 376 17.04 0.35 -24.28
CA VAL A 376 15.65 -0.06 -24.52
C VAL A 376 15.62 -1.24 -25.48
N ALA A 377 16.41 -1.22 -26.56
CA ALA A 377 16.51 -2.34 -27.49
C ALA A 377 17.07 -3.61 -26.82
N ALA A 378 18.04 -3.46 -25.90
CA ALA A 378 18.55 -4.57 -25.11
C ALA A 378 17.49 -5.14 -24.16
N ALA A 379 16.69 -4.28 -23.51
CA ALA A 379 15.58 -4.71 -22.66
C ALA A 379 14.57 -5.56 -23.45
N TRP A 380 14.16 -5.10 -24.64
CA TRP A 380 13.29 -5.85 -25.54
C TRP A 380 13.87 -7.21 -25.91
N ALA A 381 15.13 -7.24 -26.36
CA ALA A 381 15.78 -8.47 -26.80
C ALA A 381 15.95 -9.50 -25.69
N GLU A 382 16.09 -9.07 -24.43
CA GLU A 382 16.31 -9.93 -23.27
C GLU A 382 15.01 -10.37 -22.59
N HIS A 383 14.04 -9.46 -22.46
CA HIS A 383 12.83 -9.67 -21.64
C HIS A 383 11.55 -9.88 -22.45
N ASP A 384 11.59 -9.71 -23.77
CA ASP A 384 10.50 -10.09 -24.66
C ASP A 384 10.99 -10.56 -26.05
N PRO A 385 11.85 -11.60 -26.11
CA PRO A 385 12.43 -12.07 -27.37
C PRO A 385 11.39 -12.58 -28.37
N ASP A 386 10.22 -13.00 -27.88
CA ASP A 386 9.14 -13.58 -28.67
C ASP A 386 8.00 -12.59 -28.98
N GLY A 387 8.09 -11.33 -28.52
CA GLY A 387 7.07 -10.30 -28.75
C GLY A 387 5.73 -10.58 -28.06
N ARG A 388 5.74 -11.25 -26.90
CA ARG A 388 4.53 -11.59 -26.14
C ARG A 388 3.95 -10.40 -25.40
N LEU A 389 4.76 -9.41 -25.02
CA LEU A 389 4.28 -8.26 -24.25
C LEU A 389 3.25 -7.44 -25.03
N GLY A 390 3.48 -7.21 -26.33
CA GLY A 390 2.53 -6.50 -27.17
C GLY A 390 1.17 -7.21 -27.28
N ALA A 391 1.15 -8.54 -27.30
CA ALA A 391 -0.10 -9.31 -27.30
C ALA A 391 -0.84 -9.22 -25.95
N ALA A 392 -0.12 -9.33 -24.83
CA ALA A 392 -0.68 -9.15 -23.50
C ALA A 392 -1.24 -7.73 -23.30
N ALA A 393 -0.48 -6.72 -23.71
CA ALA A 393 -0.88 -5.32 -23.63
C ALA A 393 -2.14 -5.01 -24.45
N ALA A 394 -2.31 -5.63 -25.62
CA ALA A 394 -3.53 -5.49 -26.42
C ALA A 394 -4.76 -6.07 -25.70
N VAL A 395 -4.62 -7.24 -25.05
CA VAL A 395 -5.70 -7.84 -24.26
C VAL A 395 -6.03 -6.95 -23.06
N LEU A 396 -5.03 -6.51 -22.30
CA LEU A 396 -5.22 -5.64 -21.14
C LEU A 396 -5.89 -4.30 -21.52
N ALA A 397 -5.51 -3.72 -22.65
CA ALA A 397 -6.13 -2.50 -23.16
C ALA A 397 -7.62 -2.71 -23.51
N GLU A 398 -7.96 -3.85 -24.11
CA GLU A 398 -9.35 -4.22 -24.39
C GLU A 398 -10.16 -4.43 -23.11
N LEU A 399 -9.59 -5.12 -22.12
CA LEU A 399 -10.20 -5.33 -20.80
C LEU A 399 -10.44 -4.00 -20.07
N ALA A 400 -9.42 -3.15 -19.98
CA ALA A 400 -9.53 -1.83 -19.34
C ALA A 400 -10.58 -0.94 -20.01
N ALA A 401 -10.74 -1.04 -21.34
CA ALA A 401 -11.79 -0.32 -22.07
C ALA A 401 -13.20 -0.84 -21.79
N GLY A 402 -13.32 -2.12 -21.39
CA GLY A 402 -14.57 -2.73 -20.96
C GLY A 402 -14.91 -2.49 -19.48
N GLU A 403 -13.93 -2.13 -18.66
CA GLU A 403 -14.12 -1.80 -17.25
C GLU A 403 -14.86 -0.46 -17.06
N GLY A 404 -15.76 -0.42 -16.08
CA GLY A 404 -16.46 0.80 -15.68
C GLY A 404 -15.54 1.86 -15.07
N GLU A 405 -16.12 2.93 -14.53
CA GLU A 405 -15.37 3.82 -13.62
C GLU A 405 -14.96 3.01 -12.39
N THR A 406 -13.70 3.14 -11.99
CA THR A 406 -13.18 2.49 -10.79
C THR A 406 -13.67 3.22 -9.55
N ASP A 407 -14.51 2.57 -8.75
CA ASP A 407 -14.89 3.09 -7.44
C ASP A 407 -13.82 2.71 -6.41
N PHE A 408 -12.83 3.59 -6.25
CA PHE A 408 -11.78 3.44 -5.25
C PHE A 408 -12.22 3.77 -3.82
N GLY A 409 -13.52 4.05 -3.58
CA GLY A 409 -14.02 4.55 -2.29
C GLY A 409 -15.08 3.71 -1.60
N ALA A 410 -15.64 2.68 -2.23
CA ALA A 410 -16.57 1.75 -1.61
C ALA A 410 -15.90 0.38 -1.48
N GLY A 411 -15.52 0.02 -0.25
CA GLY A 411 -14.79 -1.19 0.09
C GLY A 411 -15.56 -2.49 -0.15
N ASP A 412 -15.82 -2.80 -1.41
CA ASP A 412 -16.13 -4.15 -1.88
C ASP A 412 -15.14 -4.47 -3.00
N VAL A 413 -13.93 -4.93 -2.62
CA VAL A 413 -13.27 -5.91 -3.49
C VAL A 413 -14.20 -7.11 -3.46
N PRO A 414 -14.86 -7.46 -4.57
CA PRO A 414 -15.86 -8.51 -4.53
C PRO A 414 -15.15 -9.80 -4.10
N ALA A 415 -15.49 -10.33 -2.92
CA ALA A 415 -15.02 -11.62 -2.46
C ALA A 415 -15.27 -12.64 -3.57
N GLU A 416 -14.20 -13.10 -4.23
CA GLU A 416 -14.18 -14.10 -5.31
C GLU A 416 -15.47 -14.09 -6.16
N THR A 417 -15.77 -12.96 -6.78
CA THR A 417 -16.89 -12.92 -7.71
C THR A 417 -16.37 -13.38 -9.06
N LEU A 418 -16.90 -14.48 -9.58
CA LEU A 418 -16.88 -14.78 -11.01
C LEU A 418 -17.26 -13.46 -11.71
N GLY A 419 -16.30 -12.82 -12.39
CA GLY A 419 -16.30 -11.38 -12.64
C GLY A 419 -17.60 -10.84 -13.26
N PRO A 420 -17.85 -9.51 -13.17
CA PRO A 420 -19.02 -8.89 -13.79
C PRO A 420 -19.06 -9.24 -15.29
N GLY A 421 -20.00 -10.11 -15.66
CA GLY A 421 -20.08 -10.70 -17.01
C GLY A 421 -20.27 -12.23 -17.02
N PHE A 422 -20.10 -12.92 -15.88
CA PHE A 422 -20.44 -14.34 -15.78
C PHE A 422 -21.95 -14.52 -15.60
N GLU A 423 -22.69 -14.57 -16.71
CA GLU A 423 -24.10 -14.98 -16.69
C GLU A 423 -24.18 -16.46 -16.30
N VAL A 424 -24.54 -16.74 -15.05
CA VAL A 424 -24.89 -18.09 -14.61
C VAL A 424 -26.17 -18.50 -15.34
N GLY A 425 -26.04 -19.37 -16.34
CA GLY A 425 -27.18 -19.89 -17.07
C GLY A 425 -28.09 -20.75 -16.19
N ASP A 426 -29.34 -20.92 -16.62
CA ASP A 426 -30.35 -21.71 -15.88
C ASP A 426 -29.85 -23.14 -15.55
N ASP A 427 -29.01 -23.72 -16.42
CA ASP A 427 -28.44 -25.06 -16.22
C ASP A 427 -27.41 -25.09 -15.08
N GLN A 428 -26.59 -24.04 -14.94
CA GLN A 428 -25.65 -23.91 -13.83
C GLN A 428 -26.38 -23.60 -12.51
N ILE A 429 -27.42 -22.76 -12.53
CA ILE A 429 -28.29 -22.50 -11.37
C ILE A 429 -28.91 -23.81 -10.88
N ALA A 430 -29.45 -24.61 -11.80
CA ALA A 430 -30.04 -25.91 -11.48
C ALA A 430 -29.01 -26.88 -10.89
N CYS A 431 -27.81 -26.92 -11.45
CA CYS A 431 -26.71 -27.75 -10.92
C CYS A 431 -26.34 -27.36 -9.48
N LEU A 432 -26.15 -26.07 -9.19
CA LEU A 432 -25.84 -25.60 -7.84
C LEU A 432 -26.93 -25.97 -6.82
N GLN A 433 -28.20 -25.85 -7.22
CA GLN A 433 -29.35 -26.25 -6.39
C GLN A 433 -29.41 -27.77 -6.18
N GLU A 434 -29.07 -28.58 -7.19
CA GLU A 434 -28.98 -30.05 -7.03
C GLU A 434 -27.88 -30.46 -6.03
N HIS A 435 -26.81 -29.68 -5.95
CA HIS A 435 -25.75 -29.82 -4.94
C HIS A 435 -26.11 -29.22 -3.56
N GLY A 436 -27.32 -28.71 -3.41
CA GLY A 436 -27.86 -28.26 -2.12
C GLY A 436 -27.46 -26.85 -1.71
N LEU A 437 -26.96 -26.02 -2.64
CA LEU A 437 -26.68 -24.61 -2.37
C LEU A 437 -27.97 -23.78 -2.34
N ASP A 438 -28.11 -22.96 -1.31
CA ASP A 438 -29.25 -22.03 -1.15
C ASP A 438 -28.95 -20.71 -1.86
N LEU A 439 -29.40 -20.60 -3.10
CA LEU A 439 -29.22 -19.41 -3.94
C LEU A 439 -30.19 -18.26 -3.59
N SER A 440 -30.93 -18.34 -2.49
CA SER A 440 -31.81 -17.25 -2.03
C SER A 440 -31.11 -16.23 -1.14
N ALA A 441 -29.87 -16.49 -0.72
CA ALA A 441 -29.02 -15.53 -0.03
C ALA A 441 -28.44 -14.48 -0.98
N ASP A 442 -28.14 -13.30 -0.45
CA ASP A 442 -27.52 -12.21 -1.22
C ASP A 442 -26.10 -12.56 -1.71
N SER A 443 -25.46 -13.56 -1.09
CA SER A 443 -24.22 -14.19 -1.54
C SER A 443 -24.17 -15.67 -1.18
N VAL A 444 -23.50 -16.49 -1.99
CA VAL A 444 -23.33 -17.93 -1.77
C VAL A 444 -21.89 -18.34 -2.08
N THR A 445 -21.20 -18.88 -1.08
CA THR A 445 -19.90 -19.53 -1.29
C THR A 445 -20.09 -20.90 -1.93
N ILE A 446 -19.47 -21.14 -3.08
CA ILE A 446 -19.57 -22.39 -3.83
C ILE A 446 -18.31 -23.23 -3.53
N PRO A 447 -18.43 -24.42 -2.92
CA PRO A 447 -17.30 -25.33 -2.76
C PRO A 447 -16.64 -25.68 -4.09
N GLU A 448 -15.32 -25.79 -4.09
CA GLU A 448 -14.50 -26.02 -5.29
C GLU A 448 -14.92 -27.25 -6.10
N ASP A 449 -15.31 -28.34 -5.42
CA ASP A 449 -15.79 -29.57 -6.05
C ASP A 449 -17.14 -29.39 -6.76
N ILE A 450 -18.00 -28.53 -6.22
CA ILE A 450 -19.28 -28.15 -6.84
C ILE A 450 -19.05 -27.17 -7.99
N ALA A 451 -18.13 -26.23 -7.83
CA ALA A 451 -17.78 -25.29 -8.89
C ALA A 451 -17.26 -26.03 -10.14
N ALA A 452 -16.31 -26.97 -9.96
CA ALA A 452 -15.81 -27.80 -11.04
C ALA A 452 -16.90 -28.65 -11.71
N ALA A 453 -17.86 -29.16 -10.91
CA ALA A 453 -18.98 -29.95 -11.43
C ALA A 453 -19.99 -29.13 -12.25
N CYS A 454 -20.28 -27.89 -11.82
CA CYS A 454 -21.34 -27.07 -12.41
C CYS A 454 -20.86 -26.09 -13.49
N PHE A 455 -19.58 -25.69 -13.47
CA PHE A 455 -19.02 -24.72 -14.40
C PHE A 455 -17.97 -25.31 -15.35
N GLY A 456 -17.59 -26.58 -15.15
CA GLY A 456 -16.47 -27.21 -15.84
C GLY A 456 -15.15 -26.96 -15.13
N ASP A 457 -14.11 -27.70 -15.52
CA ASP A 457 -12.77 -27.50 -14.98
C ASP A 457 -12.26 -26.14 -15.49
N PRO A 458 -11.94 -25.16 -14.63
CA PRO A 458 -11.50 -23.84 -15.07
C PRO A 458 -10.19 -23.88 -15.86
N GLU A 459 -9.45 -25.01 -15.83
CA GLU A 459 -8.23 -25.24 -16.59
C GLU A 459 -8.44 -25.91 -17.98
N SER A 460 -9.69 -26.08 -18.44
CA SER A 460 -10.02 -26.83 -19.69
C SER A 460 -10.30 -26.02 -20.95
#